data_AF-A0A5C4JG27-F1
#
_entry.id   AF-A0A5C4JG27-F1
#
_cell.length_a   1.000
_cell.length_b   1.000
_cell.length_c   1.000
_cell.angle_alpha   90.00
_cell.angle_beta   90.00
_cell.angle_gamma   90.00
#
_symmetry.space_group_name_H-M   'P 1'
#
loop_
_entity.id
_entity.type
_entity.pdbx_description
1 polymer ?
#
loop_
_entity_poly.entity_id
_entity_poly.type
_entity_poly.pdbx_seq_one_letter_code
_entity_poly.pdbx_strand_id
1 'polypeptide(L)'
;MRVFDELCPAPPHWGLDWARIRDAFGWVRDMAGVPQDAVFHGEGDVETHTRMACEALAELPRWRARPHAERVRLFATVLMHDIAKPHCTAIDGDGRITARGHSRRGDLMVRRILWELDAPVAWREHVAALIRHHQVPFWALERPDLQQIAFRVSLLARNDDLVLLASADILGRVCPDTAELLENVGLYGEYCAEQGCLDGPRAFSSDHARFWYFRKPGRDPGYAAYDDTRLTATVLSGLPGVGKDHWIAANRPDVPVVSLDRLRAELGVSPAGDQRAVAAAAHELAREHLRAGRSFVWNATNVSRTQREACTGLIAGYRGRVEVVALEAPPRVVRDRNRGRSSPVPDEVIDRLVGRWETPDPTEAHRVHWLTTA
;
A
#
# COMPACT_ATOMS: atom_id res chain seq x y z
N MET A 1 7.12 -16.28 -2.42
CA MET A 1 6.22 -16.36 -3.61
C MET A 1 5.87 -17.77 -4.08
N ARG A 2 6.81 -18.73 -4.03
CA ARG A 2 6.60 -20.13 -4.44
C ARG A 2 5.28 -20.77 -3.98
N VAL A 3 4.83 -20.52 -2.74
CA VAL A 3 3.57 -21.09 -2.25
C VAL A 3 2.34 -20.67 -3.09
N PHE A 4 2.27 -19.41 -3.54
CA PHE A 4 1.19 -18.96 -4.42
C PHE A 4 1.32 -19.54 -5.82
N ASP A 5 2.56 -19.73 -6.29
CA ASP A 5 2.89 -20.35 -7.58
C ASP A 5 2.38 -21.79 -7.65
N GLU A 6 2.69 -22.58 -6.62
CA GLU A 6 2.30 -23.99 -6.49
C GLU A 6 0.79 -24.21 -6.32
N LEU A 7 0.08 -23.20 -5.82
CA LEU A 7 -1.37 -23.23 -5.58
C LEU A 7 -2.18 -22.54 -6.68
N CYS A 8 -1.53 -21.82 -7.60
CA CYS A 8 -2.20 -21.08 -8.66
C CYS A 8 -2.82 -22.06 -9.68
N PRO A 9 -4.09 -21.87 -10.06
CA PRO A 9 -4.69 -22.65 -11.14
C PRO A 9 -3.86 -22.53 -12.44
N ALA A 10 -3.68 -23.66 -13.12
CA ALA A 10 -2.79 -23.77 -14.28
C ALA A 10 -3.37 -24.70 -15.37
N PRO A 11 -2.98 -24.53 -16.64
CA PRO A 11 -3.43 -25.42 -17.71
C PRO A 11 -2.92 -26.86 -17.48
N PRO A 12 -3.66 -27.87 -17.98
CA PRO A 12 -4.88 -27.74 -18.76
C PRO A 12 -6.16 -27.62 -17.93
N HIS A 13 -6.08 -27.85 -16.61
CA HIS A 13 -7.27 -28.08 -15.78
C HIS A 13 -7.87 -26.83 -15.14
N TRP A 14 -7.05 -25.82 -14.84
CA TRP A 14 -7.47 -24.57 -14.16
C TRP A 14 -8.25 -24.80 -12.84
N GLY A 15 -8.09 -25.97 -12.23
CA GLY A 15 -8.76 -26.34 -10.99
C GLY A 15 -8.09 -25.70 -9.77
N LEU A 16 -8.90 -25.46 -8.75
CA LEU A 16 -8.48 -24.91 -7.47
C LEU A 16 -8.49 -26.01 -6.40
N ASP A 17 -7.33 -26.36 -5.83
CA ASP A 17 -7.25 -27.26 -4.69
C ASP A 17 -7.46 -26.45 -3.39
N TRP A 18 -8.73 -26.23 -3.05
CA TRP A 18 -9.08 -25.41 -1.88
C TRP A 18 -8.58 -26.01 -0.57
N ALA A 19 -8.54 -27.34 -0.44
CA ALA A 19 -8.03 -27.99 0.77
C ALA A 19 -6.55 -27.64 1.00
N ARG A 20 -5.72 -27.74 -0.04
CA ARG A 20 -4.30 -27.34 0.04
C ARG A 20 -4.11 -25.85 0.34
N ILE A 21 -4.97 -24.99 -0.21
CA ILE A 21 -4.95 -23.54 0.07
C ILE A 21 -5.26 -23.28 1.55
N ARG A 22 -6.33 -23.90 2.08
CA ARG A 22 -6.70 -23.79 3.48
C ARG A 22 -5.59 -24.29 4.39
N ASP A 23 -4.91 -25.38 4.05
CA ASP A 23 -3.79 -25.91 4.84
C ASP A 23 -2.60 -24.95 4.85
N ALA A 24 -2.26 -24.38 3.70
CA ALA A 24 -1.13 -23.48 3.53
C ALA A 24 -1.30 -22.14 4.27
N PHE A 25 -2.53 -21.62 4.39
CA PHE A 25 -2.77 -20.25 4.85
C PHE A 25 -3.73 -20.18 6.04
N GLY A 26 -3.18 -19.87 7.22
CA GLY A 26 -3.98 -19.65 8.44
C GLY A 26 -5.03 -18.55 8.29
N TRP A 27 -4.68 -17.46 7.62
CA TRP A 27 -5.59 -16.35 7.36
C TRP A 27 -6.74 -16.70 6.40
N VAL A 28 -6.66 -17.77 5.60
CA VAL A 28 -7.82 -18.29 4.86
C VAL A 28 -8.79 -18.96 5.81
N ARG A 29 -8.28 -19.77 6.75
CA ARG A 29 -9.12 -20.43 7.76
C ARG A 29 -9.79 -19.43 8.70
N ASP A 30 -9.15 -18.29 8.96
CA ASP A 30 -9.73 -17.21 9.77
C ASP A 30 -10.96 -16.55 9.11
N MET A 31 -11.19 -16.75 7.80
CA MET A 31 -12.38 -16.28 7.09
C MET A 31 -13.58 -17.23 7.23
N ALA A 32 -13.38 -18.45 7.72
CA ALA A 32 -14.42 -19.45 7.88
C ALA A 32 -15.49 -18.95 8.86
N GLY A 33 -16.77 -19.05 8.48
CA GLY A 33 -17.89 -18.67 9.33
C GLY A 33 -18.00 -17.16 9.64
N VAL A 34 -17.16 -16.30 9.04
CA VAL A 34 -17.32 -14.85 9.15
C VAL A 34 -18.57 -14.47 8.35
N PRO A 35 -19.63 -13.98 9.01
CA PRO A 35 -20.90 -13.77 8.35
C PRO A 35 -20.84 -12.57 7.38
N GLN A 36 -21.66 -12.63 6.35
CA GLN A 36 -21.85 -11.56 5.37
C GLN A 36 -23.34 -11.24 5.23
N ASP A 37 -23.67 -10.11 4.61
CA ASP A 37 -25.06 -9.74 4.34
C ASP A 37 -25.66 -10.67 3.29
N ALA A 38 -26.69 -11.45 3.66
CA ALA A 38 -27.28 -12.47 2.80
C ALA A 38 -27.95 -11.94 1.51
N VAL A 39 -28.24 -10.63 1.44
CA VAL A 39 -28.76 -10.00 0.21
C VAL A 39 -27.65 -9.87 -0.83
N PHE A 40 -26.47 -9.47 -0.38
CA PHE A 40 -25.32 -9.24 -1.24
C PHE A 40 -24.38 -10.46 -1.32
N HIS A 41 -24.49 -11.41 -0.40
CA HIS A 41 -23.64 -12.58 -0.29
C HIS A 41 -24.48 -13.83 0.00
N GLY A 42 -25.33 -14.21 -0.97
CA GLY A 42 -26.19 -15.39 -0.87
C GLY A 42 -25.41 -16.72 -0.79
N GLU A 43 -24.12 -16.71 -1.14
CA GLU A 43 -23.20 -17.83 -0.99
C GLU A 43 -22.79 -18.12 0.46
N GLY A 44 -22.98 -17.15 1.37
CA GLY A 44 -22.68 -17.30 2.79
C GLY A 44 -21.41 -16.58 3.24
N ASP A 45 -20.51 -17.31 3.89
CA ASP A 45 -19.37 -16.72 4.61
C ASP A 45 -18.24 -16.21 3.70
N VAL A 46 -17.31 -15.46 4.30
CA VAL A 46 -16.19 -14.83 3.59
C VAL A 46 -15.25 -15.88 2.94
N GLU A 47 -15.03 -17.02 3.58
CA GLU A 47 -14.19 -18.09 3.00
C GLU A 47 -14.83 -18.64 1.72
N THR A 48 -16.12 -18.94 1.77
CA THR A 48 -16.91 -19.46 0.64
C THR A 48 -16.89 -18.48 -0.52
N HIS A 49 -17.14 -17.19 -0.24
CA HIS A 49 -17.05 -16.13 -1.24
C HIS A 49 -15.64 -16.03 -1.85
N THR A 50 -14.60 -16.03 -1.03
CA THR A 50 -13.21 -15.93 -1.52
C THR A 50 -12.85 -17.10 -2.43
N ARG A 51 -13.29 -18.32 -2.09
CA ARG A 51 -13.13 -19.49 -2.94
C ARG A 51 -13.81 -19.30 -4.29
N MET A 52 -15.09 -18.91 -4.28
CA MET A 52 -15.87 -18.71 -5.49
C MET A 52 -15.27 -17.61 -6.37
N ALA A 53 -14.74 -16.53 -5.78
CA ALA A 53 -14.02 -15.48 -6.52
C ALA A 53 -12.74 -16.01 -7.18
N CYS A 54 -11.99 -16.89 -6.52
CA CYS A 54 -10.81 -17.54 -7.10
C CYS A 54 -11.18 -18.50 -8.24
N GLU A 55 -12.26 -19.27 -8.09
CA GLU A 55 -12.80 -20.15 -9.13
C GLU A 55 -13.27 -19.32 -10.34
N ALA A 56 -13.98 -18.22 -10.11
CA ALA A 56 -14.40 -17.29 -11.15
C ALA A 56 -13.20 -16.65 -11.88
N LEU A 57 -12.16 -16.23 -11.15
CA LEU A 57 -10.90 -15.76 -11.76
C LEU A 57 -10.31 -16.81 -12.69
N ALA A 58 -10.26 -18.07 -12.25
CA ALA A 58 -9.67 -19.18 -12.98
C ALA A 58 -10.40 -19.46 -14.31
N GLU A 59 -11.68 -19.10 -14.42
CA GLU A 59 -12.47 -19.23 -15.66
C GLU A 59 -12.33 -18.04 -16.62
N LEU A 60 -11.83 -16.89 -16.16
CA LEU A 60 -11.72 -15.70 -17.01
C LEU A 60 -10.66 -15.88 -18.11
N PRO A 61 -11.03 -15.82 -19.41
CA PRO A 61 -10.07 -15.97 -20.51
C PRO A 61 -8.96 -14.92 -20.46
N ARG A 62 -9.32 -13.68 -20.09
CA ARG A 62 -8.40 -12.55 -19.92
C ARG A 62 -7.37 -12.78 -18.81
N TRP A 63 -7.67 -13.56 -17.77
CA TRP A 63 -6.68 -13.96 -16.77
C TRP A 63 -5.82 -15.11 -17.28
N ARG A 64 -6.42 -16.14 -17.89
CA ARG A 64 -5.69 -17.28 -18.50
C ARG A 64 -4.65 -16.83 -19.53
N ALA A 65 -4.95 -15.77 -20.28
CA ALA A 65 -4.06 -15.19 -21.29
C ALA A 65 -2.87 -14.40 -20.70
N ARG A 66 -2.87 -14.06 -19.41
CA ARG A 66 -1.77 -13.33 -18.77
C ARG A 66 -0.49 -14.17 -18.71
N PRO A 67 0.70 -13.54 -18.71
CA PRO A 67 1.94 -14.21 -18.34
C PRO A 67 1.82 -14.92 -16.97
N HIS A 68 2.52 -16.04 -16.81
CA HIS A 68 2.43 -16.88 -15.60
C HIS A 68 2.64 -16.07 -14.30
N ALA A 69 3.68 -15.24 -14.25
CA ALA A 69 3.97 -14.43 -13.07
C ALA A 69 2.85 -13.43 -12.72
N GLU A 70 2.16 -12.88 -13.74
CA GLU A 70 1.01 -12.00 -13.54
C GLU A 70 -0.22 -12.79 -13.05
N ARG A 71 -0.44 -14.00 -13.60
CA ARG A 71 -1.51 -14.89 -13.12
C ARG A 71 -1.38 -15.20 -11.64
N VAL A 72 -0.18 -15.59 -11.22
CA VAL A 72 0.13 -15.90 -9.81
C VAL A 72 -0.07 -14.68 -8.91
N ARG A 73 0.32 -13.49 -9.38
CA ARG A 73 0.08 -12.23 -8.66
C ARG A 73 -1.40 -11.94 -8.48
N LEU A 74 -2.17 -12.00 -9.56
CA LEU A 74 -3.61 -11.75 -9.53
C LEU A 74 -4.37 -12.80 -8.71
N PHE A 75 -3.98 -14.07 -8.81
CA PHE A 75 -4.52 -15.14 -7.98
C PHE A 75 -4.31 -14.86 -6.49
N ALA A 76 -3.09 -14.49 -6.09
CA ALA A 76 -2.80 -14.08 -4.72
C ALA A 76 -3.63 -12.86 -4.28
N THR A 77 -3.81 -11.87 -5.17
CA THR A 77 -4.66 -10.71 -4.90
C THR A 77 -6.12 -11.09 -4.64
N VAL A 78 -6.73 -11.91 -5.51
CA VAL A 78 -8.12 -12.36 -5.33
C VAL A 78 -8.28 -13.18 -4.06
N LEU A 79 -7.34 -14.09 -3.78
CA LEU A 79 -7.36 -14.89 -2.57
C LEU A 79 -7.28 -14.05 -1.29
N MET A 80 -6.66 -12.86 -1.34
CA MET A 80 -6.46 -11.99 -0.19
C MET A 80 -7.38 -10.76 -0.14
N HIS A 81 -8.28 -10.56 -1.11
CA HIS A 81 -9.00 -9.28 -1.28
C HIS A 81 -9.83 -8.88 -0.04
N ASP A 82 -10.39 -9.88 0.63
CA ASP A 82 -11.25 -9.74 1.80
C ASP A 82 -10.60 -10.21 3.12
N ILE A 83 -9.28 -10.40 3.13
CA ILE A 83 -8.52 -10.94 4.27
C ILE A 83 -8.76 -10.23 5.61
N ALA A 84 -9.22 -8.98 5.58
CA ALA A 84 -9.47 -8.19 6.78
C ALA A 84 -10.93 -8.22 7.28
N LYS A 85 -11.88 -8.81 6.53
CA LYS A 85 -13.27 -8.97 6.99
C LYS A 85 -13.36 -9.63 8.38
N PRO A 86 -12.60 -10.69 8.73
CA PRO A 86 -12.64 -11.28 10.08
C PRO A 86 -12.41 -10.28 11.23
N HIS A 87 -11.73 -9.16 10.97
CA HIS A 87 -11.43 -8.15 11.97
C HIS A 87 -12.21 -6.84 11.81
N CYS A 88 -13.07 -6.74 10.80
CA CYS A 88 -13.84 -5.55 10.46
C CYS A 88 -15.34 -5.81 10.41
N THR A 89 -15.77 -7.07 10.37
CA THR A 89 -17.18 -7.46 10.37
C THR A 89 -17.84 -7.08 11.69
N ALA A 90 -18.96 -6.36 11.61
CA ALA A 90 -19.81 -5.96 12.71
C ALA A 90 -21.28 -5.94 12.25
N ILE A 91 -22.19 -6.15 13.19
CA ILE A 91 -23.64 -5.96 12.98
C ILE A 91 -23.97 -4.52 13.40
N ASP A 92 -24.58 -3.75 12.51
CA ASP A 92 -25.00 -2.38 12.82
C ASP A 92 -26.35 -2.33 13.57
N GLY A 93 -26.79 -1.12 13.93
CA GLY A 93 -28.02 -0.92 14.71
C GLY A 93 -29.29 -1.40 14.02
N ASP A 94 -29.29 -1.54 12.70
CA ASP A 94 -30.43 -2.01 11.90
C ASP A 94 -30.34 -3.52 11.62
N GLY A 95 -29.38 -4.21 12.25
CA GLY A 95 -29.15 -5.65 12.08
C GLY A 95 -28.42 -6.02 10.79
N ARG A 96 -27.90 -5.05 10.03
CA ARG A 96 -27.13 -5.33 8.80
C ARG A 96 -25.69 -5.69 9.14
N ILE A 97 -25.15 -6.65 8.41
CA ILE A 97 -23.77 -7.08 8.54
C ILE A 97 -22.90 -6.17 7.66
N THR A 98 -21.90 -5.54 8.25
CA THR A 98 -20.99 -4.64 7.53
C THR A 98 -19.55 -4.98 7.88
N ALA A 99 -18.64 -4.82 6.91
CA ALA A 99 -17.20 -4.93 7.12
C ALA A 99 -16.49 -3.61 6.84
N ARG A 100 -16.97 -2.51 7.44
CA ARG A 100 -16.47 -1.16 7.12
C ARG A 100 -14.97 -1.04 7.39
N GLY A 101 -14.24 -0.52 6.41
CA GLY A 101 -12.80 -0.30 6.50
C GLY A 101 -11.92 -1.52 6.23
N HIS A 102 -12.49 -2.68 5.87
CA HIS A 102 -11.71 -3.89 5.59
C HIS A 102 -10.68 -3.67 4.48
N SER A 103 -10.96 -2.91 3.42
CA SER A 103 -9.98 -2.68 2.33
C SER A 103 -8.74 -1.91 2.82
N ARG A 104 -8.90 -0.97 3.77
CA ARG A 104 -7.78 -0.24 4.42
C ARG A 104 -7.05 -1.06 5.47
N ARG A 105 -7.69 -2.07 6.06
CA ARG A 105 -7.02 -2.98 6.98
C ARG A 105 -6.32 -4.11 6.23
N GLY A 106 -6.92 -4.54 5.11
CA GLY A 106 -6.46 -5.62 4.25
C GLY A 106 -5.13 -5.29 3.60
N ASP A 107 -4.96 -4.09 3.06
CA ASP A 107 -3.69 -3.70 2.44
C ASP A 107 -2.51 -3.66 3.45
N LEU A 108 -2.76 -3.31 4.72
CA LEU A 108 -1.76 -3.41 5.80
C LEU A 108 -1.45 -4.87 6.16
N MET A 109 -2.48 -5.72 6.30
CA MET A 109 -2.31 -7.14 6.60
C MET A 109 -1.54 -7.86 5.50
N VAL A 110 -1.89 -7.59 4.24
CA VAL A 110 -1.23 -8.16 3.07
C VAL A 110 0.22 -7.71 2.98
N ARG A 111 0.52 -6.42 3.20
CA ARG A 111 1.92 -5.96 3.25
C ARG A 111 2.73 -6.74 4.26
N ARG A 112 2.20 -6.93 5.48
CA ARG A 112 2.87 -7.72 6.51
C ARG A 112 3.09 -9.16 6.06
N ILE A 113 2.05 -9.87 5.64
CA ILE A 113 2.13 -11.29 5.26
C ILE A 113 3.13 -11.48 4.11
N LEU A 114 3.04 -10.64 3.08
CA LEU A 114 3.91 -10.76 1.91
C LEU A 114 5.36 -10.38 2.21
N TRP A 115 5.58 -9.40 3.09
CA TRP A 115 6.91 -9.09 3.60
C TRP A 115 7.49 -10.25 4.43
N GLU A 116 6.67 -10.91 5.25
CA GLU A 116 7.05 -12.12 5.99
C GLU A 116 7.37 -13.31 5.07
N LEU A 117 6.82 -13.32 3.86
CA LEU A 117 7.09 -14.30 2.80
C LEU A 117 8.20 -13.87 1.83
N ASP A 118 8.99 -12.83 2.17
CA ASP A 118 10.06 -12.26 1.35
C ASP A 118 9.61 -11.90 -0.09
N ALA A 119 8.38 -11.40 -0.25
CA ALA A 119 7.89 -10.92 -1.53
C ALA A 119 8.65 -9.65 -1.96
N PRO A 120 9.05 -9.52 -3.24
CA PRO A 120 9.64 -8.29 -3.75
C PRO A 120 8.72 -7.07 -3.54
N VAL A 121 9.29 -5.90 -3.24
CA VAL A 121 8.53 -4.66 -2.98
C VAL A 121 7.48 -4.41 -4.05
N ALA A 122 7.87 -4.38 -5.33
CA ALA A 122 6.96 -4.06 -6.42
C ALA A 122 5.81 -5.08 -6.53
N TRP A 123 6.08 -6.35 -6.22
CA TRP A 123 5.05 -7.39 -6.21
C TRP A 123 4.08 -7.17 -5.05
N ARG A 124 4.60 -6.93 -3.83
CA ARG A 124 3.80 -6.67 -2.62
C ARG A 124 2.93 -5.43 -2.74
N GLU A 125 3.51 -4.31 -3.19
CA GLU A 125 2.80 -3.04 -3.27
C GLU A 125 1.76 -3.04 -4.39
N HIS A 126 1.99 -3.79 -5.46
CA HIS A 126 0.96 -4.03 -6.48
C HIS A 126 -0.26 -4.72 -5.86
N VAL A 127 -0.07 -5.85 -5.16
CA VAL A 127 -1.18 -6.56 -4.49
C VAL A 127 -1.88 -5.66 -3.47
N ALA A 128 -1.13 -4.98 -2.63
CA ALA A 128 -1.69 -4.12 -1.59
C ALA A 128 -2.49 -2.94 -2.17
N ALA A 129 -2.03 -2.34 -3.29
CA ALA A 129 -2.77 -1.30 -3.98
C ALA A 129 -4.11 -1.81 -4.54
N LEU A 130 -4.12 -3.00 -5.15
CA LEU A 130 -5.36 -3.60 -5.65
C LEU A 130 -6.35 -3.90 -4.52
N ILE A 131 -5.89 -4.51 -3.43
CA ILE A 131 -6.74 -4.82 -2.25
C ILE A 131 -7.29 -3.54 -1.63
N ARG A 132 -6.49 -2.47 -1.55
CA ARG A 132 -6.96 -1.19 -1.03
C ARG A 132 -8.14 -0.61 -1.82
N HIS A 133 -8.19 -0.90 -3.12
CA HIS A 133 -9.11 -0.29 -4.07
C HIS A 133 -10.11 -1.28 -4.70
N HIS A 134 -10.17 -2.54 -4.25
CA HIS A 134 -10.89 -3.61 -4.94
C HIS A 134 -12.39 -3.34 -5.15
N GLN A 135 -13.02 -2.58 -4.24
CA GLN A 135 -14.44 -2.22 -4.35
C GLN A 135 -14.70 -0.93 -5.15
N VAL A 136 -13.65 -0.19 -5.52
CA VAL A 136 -13.81 1.08 -6.25
C VAL A 136 -14.56 0.91 -7.57
N PRO A 137 -14.26 -0.12 -8.41
CA PRO A 137 -14.94 -0.28 -9.69
C PRO A 137 -16.46 -0.46 -9.60
N PHE A 138 -16.98 -0.98 -8.47
CA PHE A 138 -18.42 -1.22 -8.28
C PHE A 138 -19.26 0.06 -8.29
N TRP A 139 -18.67 1.18 -7.86
CA TRP A 139 -19.36 2.46 -7.65
C TRP A 139 -18.59 3.63 -8.28
N ALA A 140 -17.70 3.33 -9.24
CA ALA A 140 -16.67 4.25 -9.69
C ALA A 140 -17.23 5.60 -10.17
N LEU A 141 -18.24 5.56 -11.03
CA LEU A 141 -18.77 6.76 -11.71
C LEU A 141 -19.50 7.74 -10.78
N GLU A 142 -19.87 7.30 -9.57
CA GLU A 142 -20.50 8.15 -8.55
C GLU A 142 -19.47 8.93 -7.72
N ARG A 143 -18.18 8.60 -7.87
CA ARG A 143 -17.13 9.13 -7.01
C ARG A 143 -16.55 10.44 -7.55
N PRO A 144 -16.57 11.54 -6.77
CA PRO A 144 -15.92 12.79 -7.18
C PRO A 144 -14.38 12.68 -7.18
N ASP A 145 -13.81 11.68 -6.51
CA ASP A 145 -12.36 11.45 -6.41
C ASP A 145 -11.84 10.36 -7.36
N LEU A 146 -12.68 9.85 -8.28
CA LEU A 146 -12.35 8.72 -9.16
C LEU A 146 -11.03 8.93 -9.91
N GLN A 147 -10.83 10.10 -10.53
CA GLN A 147 -9.63 10.39 -11.32
C GLN A 147 -8.35 10.24 -10.50
N GLN A 148 -8.34 10.79 -9.27
CA GLN A 148 -7.20 10.68 -8.38
C GLN A 148 -6.95 9.23 -7.95
N ILE A 149 -8.01 8.46 -7.70
CA ILE A 149 -7.88 7.04 -7.37
C ILE A 149 -7.29 6.27 -8.56
N ALA A 150 -7.87 6.40 -9.76
CA ALA A 150 -7.41 5.70 -10.96
C ALA A 150 -5.93 6.03 -11.28
N PHE A 151 -5.54 7.30 -11.17
CA PHE A 151 -4.14 7.69 -11.34
C PHE A 151 -3.23 7.11 -10.26
N ARG A 152 -3.64 7.14 -8.98
CA ARG A 152 -2.85 6.55 -7.91
C ARG A 152 -2.67 5.04 -8.07
N VAL A 153 -3.74 4.32 -8.43
CA VAL A 153 -3.67 2.88 -8.73
C VAL A 153 -2.71 2.63 -9.88
N SER A 154 -2.79 3.40 -10.97
CA SER A 154 -1.88 3.25 -12.12
C SER A 154 -0.39 3.43 -11.78
N LEU A 155 -0.08 4.21 -10.74
CA LEU A 155 1.31 4.46 -10.29
C LEU A 155 1.89 3.33 -9.43
N LEU A 156 1.04 2.43 -8.92
CA LEU A 156 1.41 1.35 -7.99
C LEU A 156 1.12 -0.06 -8.54
N ALA A 157 0.06 -0.16 -9.34
CA ALA A 157 -0.46 -1.36 -9.96
C ALA A 157 -0.97 -1.01 -11.36
N ARG A 158 -1.91 -1.79 -11.89
CA ARG A 158 -2.57 -1.51 -13.16
C ARG A 158 -4.08 -1.49 -12.95
N ASN A 159 -4.79 -0.61 -13.65
CA ASN A 159 -6.24 -0.53 -13.51
C ASN A 159 -6.93 -1.72 -14.21
N ASP A 160 -6.34 -2.30 -15.25
CA ASP A 160 -6.86 -3.54 -15.85
C ASP A 160 -6.75 -4.76 -14.91
N ASP A 161 -5.72 -4.81 -14.06
CA ASP A 161 -5.60 -5.77 -12.97
C ASP A 161 -6.68 -5.55 -11.89
N LEU A 162 -7.05 -4.28 -11.63
CA LEU A 162 -8.15 -3.93 -10.73
C LEU A 162 -9.53 -4.30 -11.30
N VAL A 163 -9.75 -4.09 -12.60
CA VAL A 163 -10.93 -4.56 -13.33
C VAL A 163 -11.02 -6.10 -13.27
N LEU A 164 -9.89 -6.79 -13.45
CA LEU A 164 -9.81 -8.25 -13.34
C LEU A 164 -10.23 -8.77 -11.97
N LEU A 165 -9.65 -8.19 -10.91
CA LEU A 165 -9.98 -8.48 -9.52
C LEU A 165 -11.47 -8.24 -9.25
N ALA A 166 -11.97 -7.04 -9.59
CA ALA A 166 -13.33 -6.65 -9.29
C ALA A 166 -14.36 -7.52 -10.01
N SER A 167 -14.15 -7.93 -11.27
CA SER A 167 -15.10 -8.85 -11.89
C SER A 167 -15.01 -10.26 -11.30
N ALA A 168 -13.83 -10.72 -10.87
CA ALA A 168 -13.72 -12.04 -10.23
C ALA A 168 -14.46 -12.08 -8.88
N ASP A 169 -14.36 -11.00 -8.09
CA ASP A 169 -15.15 -10.81 -6.85
C ASP A 169 -16.66 -10.88 -7.16
N ILE A 170 -17.17 -10.09 -8.11
CA ILE A 170 -18.60 -10.09 -8.45
C ILE A 170 -19.08 -11.42 -9.04
N LEU A 171 -18.30 -12.04 -9.92
CA LEU A 171 -18.65 -13.36 -10.49
C LEU A 171 -18.59 -14.48 -9.44
N GLY A 172 -17.83 -14.29 -8.36
CA GLY A 172 -17.76 -15.19 -7.20
C GLY A 172 -18.84 -14.95 -6.14
N ARG A 173 -19.85 -14.14 -6.44
CA ARG A 173 -20.91 -13.71 -5.52
C ARG A 173 -22.28 -14.17 -5.99
N VAL A 174 -23.18 -14.46 -5.05
CA VAL A 174 -24.60 -14.70 -5.34
C VAL A 174 -25.41 -13.49 -4.87
N CYS A 175 -25.70 -12.58 -5.79
CA CYS A 175 -26.45 -11.35 -5.52
C CYS A 175 -27.33 -10.91 -6.71
N PRO A 176 -28.45 -10.20 -6.47
CA PRO A 176 -29.39 -9.82 -7.53
C PRO A 176 -28.84 -8.77 -8.51
N ASP A 177 -27.83 -8.00 -8.11
CA ASP A 177 -27.24 -6.86 -8.83
C ASP A 177 -25.95 -7.22 -9.60
N THR A 178 -25.64 -8.52 -9.74
CA THR A 178 -24.40 -9.00 -10.40
C THR A 178 -24.16 -8.35 -11.78
N ALA A 179 -25.20 -8.26 -12.62
CA ALA A 179 -25.08 -7.73 -13.98
C ALA A 179 -24.75 -6.22 -14.00
N GLU A 180 -25.42 -5.44 -13.14
CA GLU A 180 -25.19 -4.00 -13.00
C GLU A 180 -23.77 -3.72 -12.45
N LEU A 181 -23.34 -4.47 -11.44
CA LEU A 181 -21.99 -4.32 -10.88
C LEU A 181 -20.91 -4.66 -11.91
N LEU A 182 -21.12 -5.68 -12.75
CA LEU A 182 -20.19 -6.00 -13.84
C LEU A 182 -20.15 -4.91 -14.92
N GLU A 183 -21.29 -4.29 -15.23
CA GLU A 183 -21.34 -3.13 -16.12
C GLU A 183 -20.53 -1.97 -15.56
N ASN A 184 -20.71 -1.63 -14.27
CA ASN A 184 -19.93 -0.60 -13.59
C ASN A 184 -18.42 -0.88 -13.62
N VAL A 185 -18.02 -2.14 -13.42
CA VAL A 185 -16.61 -2.57 -13.53
C VAL A 185 -16.09 -2.36 -14.96
N GLY A 186 -16.89 -2.64 -15.98
CA GLY A 186 -16.57 -2.37 -17.38
C GLY A 186 -16.39 -0.87 -17.66
N LEU A 187 -17.34 -0.04 -17.20
CA LEU A 187 -17.29 1.41 -17.34
C LEU A 187 -16.07 2.02 -16.65
N TYR A 188 -15.68 1.49 -15.49
CA TYR A 188 -14.42 1.88 -14.84
C TYR A 188 -13.20 1.59 -15.72
N GLY A 189 -13.18 0.44 -16.40
CA GLY A 189 -12.14 0.10 -17.37
C GLY A 189 -12.04 1.10 -18.53
N GLU A 190 -13.17 1.41 -19.16
CA GLU A 190 -13.28 2.40 -20.24
C GLU A 190 -12.82 3.79 -19.77
N TYR A 191 -13.28 4.22 -18.59
CA TYR A 191 -12.82 5.47 -17.97
C TYR A 191 -11.30 5.50 -17.81
N CYS A 192 -10.69 4.43 -17.29
CA CYS A 192 -9.23 4.38 -17.12
C CYS A 192 -8.49 4.41 -18.47
N ALA A 193 -9.06 3.83 -19.53
CA ALA A 193 -8.51 3.87 -20.88
C ALA A 193 -8.53 5.30 -21.44
N GLU A 194 -9.67 5.99 -21.34
CA GLU A 194 -9.82 7.38 -21.77
C GLU A 194 -8.85 8.32 -21.02
N GLN A 195 -8.66 8.07 -19.72
CA GLN A 195 -7.72 8.83 -18.90
C GLN A 195 -6.23 8.45 -19.13
N GLY A 196 -5.94 7.47 -20.01
CA GLY A 196 -4.58 7.04 -20.34
C GLY A 196 -3.85 6.37 -19.18
N CYS A 197 -4.56 5.54 -18.40
CA CYS A 197 -4.02 4.90 -17.20
C CYS A 197 -4.53 3.47 -16.97
N LEU A 198 -5.07 2.80 -17.99
CA LEU A 198 -5.63 1.45 -17.87
C LEU A 198 -4.54 0.39 -17.62
N ASP A 199 -3.60 0.27 -18.55
CA ASP A 199 -2.58 -0.77 -18.64
C ASP A 199 -1.17 -0.28 -18.26
N GLY A 200 -1.05 0.97 -17.85
CA GLY A 200 0.21 1.57 -17.48
C GLY A 200 0.04 2.79 -16.58
N PRO A 201 1.13 3.27 -15.98
CA PRO A 201 1.08 4.44 -15.12
C PRO A 201 0.69 5.68 -15.91
N ARG A 202 -0.22 6.47 -15.33
CA ARG A 202 -0.56 7.79 -15.84
C ARG A 202 0.70 8.63 -16.03
N ALA A 203 0.92 9.11 -17.26
CA ALA A 203 1.99 10.07 -17.54
C ALA A 203 1.64 11.47 -17.00
N PHE A 204 2.58 12.08 -16.28
CA PHE A 204 2.55 13.48 -15.88
C PHE A 204 3.67 14.23 -16.59
N SER A 205 3.52 15.54 -16.78
CA SER A 205 4.52 16.39 -17.43
C SER A 205 5.86 16.44 -16.69
N SER A 206 5.86 16.22 -15.37
CA SER A 206 7.06 16.04 -14.55
C SER A 206 6.72 15.41 -13.20
N ASP A 207 7.75 14.96 -12.48
CA ASP A 207 7.68 14.57 -11.07
C ASP A 207 7.05 15.67 -10.19
N HIS A 208 7.36 16.93 -10.50
CA HIS A 208 6.83 18.10 -9.79
C HIS A 208 5.34 18.32 -10.05
N ALA A 209 4.89 18.13 -11.29
CA ALA A 209 3.48 18.20 -11.64
C ALA A 209 2.68 17.07 -10.97
N ARG A 210 3.19 15.83 -11.00
CA ARG A 210 2.58 14.68 -10.29
C ARG A 210 2.42 14.98 -8.81
N PHE A 211 3.51 15.38 -8.14
CA PHE A 211 3.51 15.65 -6.71
C PHE A 211 2.47 16.70 -6.31
N TRP A 212 2.36 17.80 -7.05
CA TRP A 212 1.38 18.84 -6.72
C TRP A 212 -0.06 18.49 -7.12
N TYR A 213 -0.26 17.69 -8.17
CA TYR A 213 -1.60 17.20 -8.55
C TYR A 213 -2.26 16.46 -7.39
N PHE A 214 -1.54 15.53 -6.76
CA PHE A 214 -2.07 14.76 -5.62
C PHE A 214 -2.20 15.55 -4.31
N ARG A 215 -1.70 16.78 -4.29
CA ARG A 215 -1.57 17.56 -3.06
C ARG A 215 -2.43 18.81 -3.01
N LYS A 216 -2.74 19.37 -4.18
CA LYS A 216 -3.64 20.52 -4.32
C LYS A 216 -4.89 20.07 -5.07
N PRO A 217 -6.04 19.98 -4.39
CA PRO A 217 -7.30 19.65 -5.05
C PRO A 217 -7.59 20.57 -6.24
N GLY A 218 -8.24 20.02 -7.27
CA GLY A 218 -8.68 20.78 -8.45
C GLY A 218 -7.59 21.15 -9.45
N ARG A 219 -6.37 20.60 -9.32
CA ARG A 219 -5.34 20.79 -10.35
C ARG A 219 -5.63 19.96 -11.60
N ASP A 220 -5.41 20.58 -12.75
CA ASP A 220 -5.41 19.89 -14.04
C ASP A 220 -4.23 18.89 -14.09
N PRO A 221 -4.50 17.59 -14.33
CA PRO A 221 -3.47 16.56 -14.40
C PRO A 221 -2.56 16.65 -15.64
N GLY A 222 -2.90 17.45 -16.65
CA GLY A 222 -2.09 17.73 -17.84
C GLY A 222 -1.21 18.99 -17.71
N TYR A 223 -1.42 19.81 -16.67
CA TYR A 223 -0.69 21.06 -16.51
C TYR A 223 0.81 20.84 -16.25
N ALA A 224 1.64 21.53 -17.03
CA ALA A 224 3.09 21.59 -16.82
C ALA A 224 3.43 22.55 -15.67
N ALA A 225 3.41 22.02 -14.44
CA ALA A 225 3.75 22.81 -13.26
C ALA A 225 5.22 23.27 -13.30
N TYR A 226 5.42 24.59 -13.21
CA TYR A 226 6.76 25.19 -13.10
C TYR A 226 7.46 24.73 -11.82
N ASP A 227 8.65 24.15 -11.98
CA ASP A 227 9.43 23.63 -10.86
C ASP A 227 10.24 24.76 -10.21
N ASP A 228 9.73 25.29 -9.11
CA ASP A 228 10.35 26.38 -8.36
C ASP A 228 11.15 25.91 -7.13
N THR A 229 11.55 24.63 -7.12
CA THR A 229 12.25 24.04 -5.98
C THR A 229 13.66 24.64 -5.79
N ARG A 230 14.04 24.88 -4.53
CA ARG A 230 15.30 25.58 -4.16
C ARG A 230 16.34 24.70 -3.47
N LEU A 231 15.91 23.57 -2.92
CA LEU A 231 16.73 22.60 -2.19
C LEU A 231 16.13 21.21 -2.37
N THR A 232 16.88 20.17 -2.00
CA THR A 232 16.36 18.80 -1.92
C THR A 232 16.46 18.28 -0.50
N ALA A 233 15.34 17.85 0.06
CA ALA A 233 15.31 17.17 1.36
C ALA A 233 14.99 15.69 1.15
N THR A 234 15.84 14.83 1.72
CA THR A 234 15.68 13.38 1.67
C THR A 234 14.99 12.89 2.94
N VAL A 235 13.78 12.37 2.83
CA VAL A 235 13.00 11.78 3.93
C VAL A 235 13.21 10.28 3.93
N LEU A 236 13.76 9.73 5.01
CA LEU A 236 13.85 8.28 5.16
C LEU A 236 12.56 7.69 5.71
N SER A 237 12.22 6.49 5.25
CA SER A 237 11.13 5.67 5.76
C SER A 237 11.59 4.23 5.89
N GLY A 238 11.25 3.58 7.00
CA GLY A 238 11.57 2.17 7.24
C GLY A 238 11.66 1.82 8.71
N LEU A 239 11.47 0.54 9.01
CA LEU A 239 11.47 0.00 10.37
C LEU A 239 12.81 0.24 11.09
N PRO A 240 12.86 0.20 12.44
CA PRO A 240 14.11 0.08 13.16
C PRO A 240 14.92 -1.13 12.66
N GLY A 241 16.23 -1.00 12.47
CA GLY A 241 17.09 -2.10 12.00
C GLY A 241 17.22 -2.27 10.48
N VAL A 242 16.46 -1.53 9.66
CA VAL A 242 16.57 -1.60 8.17
C VAL A 242 17.81 -0.91 7.58
N GLY A 243 18.72 -0.39 8.41
CA GLY A 243 19.97 0.21 7.90
C GLY A 243 19.89 1.67 7.43
N LYS A 244 18.92 2.47 7.92
CA LYS A 244 18.81 3.91 7.61
C LYS A 244 20.11 4.68 7.84
N ASP A 245 20.72 4.55 9.02
CA ASP A 245 21.95 5.29 9.34
C ASP A 245 23.13 4.89 8.46
N HIS A 246 23.23 3.60 8.13
CA HIS A 246 24.24 3.09 7.20
C HIS A 246 24.03 3.66 5.79
N TRP A 247 22.78 3.71 5.32
CA TRP A 247 22.45 4.33 4.03
C TRP A 247 22.80 5.82 4.00
N ILE A 248 22.52 6.58 5.08
CA ILE A 248 22.91 7.99 5.18
C ILE A 248 24.42 8.15 5.07
N ALA A 249 25.19 7.39 5.85
CA ALA A 249 26.64 7.47 5.84
C ALA A 249 27.24 7.19 4.46
N ALA A 250 26.65 6.23 3.72
CA ALA A 250 27.13 5.86 2.39
C ALA A 250 26.69 6.83 1.28
N ASN A 251 25.49 7.43 1.37
CA ASN A 251 24.87 8.15 0.24
C ASN A 251 24.72 9.66 0.46
N ARG A 252 24.77 10.12 1.71
CA ARG A 252 24.56 11.51 2.13
C ARG A 252 25.54 11.94 3.26
N PRO A 253 26.84 11.62 3.21
CA PRO A 253 27.77 11.87 4.32
C PRO A 253 27.92 13.36 4.69
N ASP A 254 27.88 14.24 3.71
CA ASP A 254 28.14 15.68 3.89
C ASP A 254 26.88 16.53 4.10
N VAL A 255 25.72 15.88 4.24
CA VAL A 255 24.42 16.55 4.33
C VAL A 255 23.95 16.55 5.79
N PRO A 256 23.49 17.69 6.34
CA PRO A 256 22.94 17.75 7.69
C PRO A 256 21.78 16.76 7.88
N VAL A 257 21.71 16.15 9.07
CA VAL A 257 20.69 15.15 9.40
C VAL A 257 19.84 15.62 10.57
N VAL A 258 18.54 15.80 10.31
CA VAL A 258 17.49 15.95 11.33
C VAL A 258 17.09 14.53 11.77
N SER A 259 17.67 14.06 12.89
CA SER A 259 17.41 12.72 13.43
C SER A 259 16.51 12.78 14.66
N LEU A 260 15.32 12.19 14.57
CA LEU A 260 14.40 12.11 15.70
C LEU A 260 14.95 11.23 16.83
N ASP A 261 15.75 10.21 16.50
CA ASP A 261 16.38 9.35 17.49
C ASP A 261 17.47 10.10 18.27
N ARG A 262 18.25 10.96 17.57
CA ARG A 262 19.24 11.83 18.23
C ARG A 262 18.57 12.86 19.13
N LEU A 263 17.57 13.58 18.61
CA LEU A 263 16.82 14.57 19.38
C LEU A 263 16.13 13.96 20.61
N ARG A 264 15.64 12.72 20.48
CA ARG A 264 15.07 11.98 21.60
C ARG A 264 16.11 11.73 22.71
N ALA A 265 17.32 11.32 22.34
CA ALA A 265 18.40 11.10 23.28
C ALA A 265 18.86 12.41 23.95
N GLU A 266 19.03 13.49 23.18
CA GLU A 266 19.42 14.82 23.68
C GLU A 266 18.39 15.41 24.66
N LEU A 267 17.10 15.17 24.42
CA LEU A 267 16.01 15.62 25.28
C LEU A 267 15.68 14.67 26.44
N GLY A 268 16.37 13.53 26.55
CA GLY A 268 16.11 12.52 27.59
C GLY A 268 14.71 11.89 27.52
N VAL A 269 14.07 11.88 26.35
CA VAL A 269 12.71 11.36 26.17
C VAL A 269 12.76 9.85 25.90
N SER A 270 11.98 9.05 26.63
CA SER A 270 11.88 7.60 26.35
C SER A 270 11.20 7.35 24.98
N PRO A 271 11.57 6.29 24.23
CA PRO A 271 10.85 5.88 23.01
C PRO A 271 9.35 5.60 23.22
N ALA A 272 8.95 5.26 24.46
CA ALA A 272 7.56 5.04 24.85
C ALA A 272 6.86 6.29 25.42
N GLY A 273 7.61 7.38 25.65
CA GLY A 273 7.10 8.62 26.25
C GLY A 273 6.39 9.55 25.25
N ASP A 274 5.98 10.73 25.71
CA ASP A 274 5.38 11.76 24.86
C ASP A 274 6.39 12.26 23.82
N GLN A 275 6.08 12.03 22.53
CA GLN A 275 6.97 12.39 21.42
C GLN A 275 6.74 13.82 20.90
N ARG A 276 5.80 14.60 21.46
CA ARG A 276 5.47 15.95 20.96
C ARG A 276 6.66 16.91 20.98
N ALA A 277 7.42 16.93 22.07
CA ALA A 277 8.59 17.80 22.20
C ALA A 277 9.69 17.44 21.18
N VAL A 278 9.96 16.14 20.99
CA VAL A 278 10.92 15.64 19.99
C VAL A 278 10.47 16.02 18.58
N ALA A 279 9.19 15.84 18.27
CA ALA A 279 8.64 16.22 16.97
C ALA A 279 8.74 17.72 16.72
N ALA A 280 8.44 18.56 17.72
CA ALA A 280 8.56 20.02 17.62
C ALA A 280 10.03 20.43 17.36
N ALA A 281 10.98 19.89 18.13
CA ALA A 281 12.40 20.15 17.93
C ALA A 281 12.89 19.75 16.53
N ALA A 282 12.43 18.60 16.01
CA ALA A 282 12.75 18.16 14.65
C ALA A 282 12.21 19.13 13.58
N HIS A 283 10.99 19.63 13.76
CA HIS A 283 10.40 20.61 12.83
C HIS A 283 11.12 21.96 12.88
N GLU A 284 11.55 22.43 14.05
CA GLU A 284 12.34 23.67 14.16
C GLU A 284 13.71 23.53 13.48
N LEU A 285 14.45 22.46 13.76
CA LEU A 285 15.74 22.22 13.11
C LEU A 285 15.60 22.11 11.58
N ALA A 286 14.55 21.45 11.10
CA ALA A 286 14.26 21.41 9.66
C ALA A 286 13.93 22.81 9.11
N ARG A 287 13.17 23.64 9.83
CA ARG A 287 12.87 25.02 9.40
C ARG A 287 14.14 25.87 9.27
N GLU A 288 15.14 25.68 10.13
CA GLU A 288 16.43 26.37 9.99
C GLU A 288 17.10 26.04 8.65
N HIS A 289 17.19 24.76 8.29
CA HIS A 289 17.73 24.33 6.99
C HIS A 289 16.90 24.85 5.81
N LEU A 290 15.57 24.76 5.91
CA LEU A 290 14.65 25.20 4.86
C LEU A 290 14.73 26.71 4.61
N ARG A 291 14.77 27.53 5.67
CA ARG A 291 14.94 28.99 5.57
C ARG A 291 16.30 29.37 4.97
N ALA A 292 17.34 28.60 5.27
CA ALA A 292 18.67 28.78 4.73
C ALA A 292 18.85 28.22 3.30
N GLY A 293 17.83 27.59 2.71
CA GLY A 293 17.94 26.94 1.39
C GLY A 293 18.89 25.73 1.37
N ARG A 294 19.15 25.11 2.53
CA ARG A 294 20.12 24.03 2.69
C ARG A 294 19.43 22.67 2.57
N SER A 295 19.92 21.82 1.65
CA SER A 295 19.51 20.42 1.57
C SER A 295 19.86 19.66 2.87
N PHE A 296 19.00 18.74 3.28
CA PHE A 296 19.17 17.97 4.53
C PHE A 296 18.49 16.59 4.43
N VAL A 297 18.81 15.70 5.36
CA VAL A 297 18.15 14.40 5.53
C VAL A 297 17.23 14.45 6.74
N TRP A 298 15.97 14.02 6.58
CA TRP A 298 15.05 13.76 7.67
C TRP A 298 15.06 12.26 8.01
N ASN A 299 15.70 11.90 9.13
CA ASN A 299 15.85 10.52 9.57
C ASN A 299 14.86 10.19 10.70
N ALA A 300 13.83 9.41 10.36
CA ALA A 300 12.86 8.84 11.27
C ALA A 300 12.35 7.52 10.71
N THR A 301 11.51 6.81 11.48
CA THR A 301 10.87 5.58 10.98
C THR A 301 9.85 5.88 9.88
N ASN A 302 9.07 6.96 10.01
CA ASN A 302 8.10 7.43 9.01
C ASN A 302 7.29 6.31 8.35
N VAL A 303 6.72 5.42 9.17
CA VAL A 303 6.09 4.16 8.73
C VAL A 303 4.67 4.35 8.24
N SER A 304 4.03 5.49 8.53
CA SER A 304 2.70 5.83 8.02
C SER A 304 2.72 7.03 7.08
N ARG A 305 1.73 7.11 6.19
CA ARG A 305 1.53 8.23 5.27
C ARG A 305 1.35 9.55 6.02
N THR A 306 0.63 9.54 7.15
CA THR A 306 0.46 10.73 7.99
C THR A 306 1.78 11.25 8.55
N GLN A 307 2.68 10.36 9.00
CA GLN A 307 4.00 10.76 9.49
C GLN A 307 4.85 11.38 8.37
N ARG A 308 4.80 10.79 7.17
CA ARG A 308 5.48 11.33 6.00
C ARG A 308 4.90 12.66 5.57
N GLU A 309 3.58 12.80 5.52
CA GLU A 309 2.91 14.06 5.16
C GLU A 309 3.29 15.21 6.09
N ALA A 310 3.58 14.95 7.37
CA ALA A 310 4.05 16.01 8.27
C ALA A 310 5.40 16.61 7.80
N CYS A 311 6.37 15.78 7.41
CA CYS A 311 7.67 16.24 6.94
C CYS A 311 7.67 16.67 5.46
N THR A 312 7.08 15.90 4.55
CA THR A 312 6.95 16.30 3.13
C THR A 312 6.05 17.54 3.01
N GLY A 313 5.10 17.68 3.93
CA GLY A 313 4.38 18.87 4.42
C GLY A 313 5.20 20.12 4.39
N LEU A 314 5.98 20.19 5.44
CA LEU A 314 6.88 21.27 5.76
C LEU A 314 7.84 21.56 4.60
N ILE A 315 8.48 20.53 4.04
CA ILE A 315 9.50 20.70 2.99
C ILE A 315 8.92 21.40 1.76
N ALA A 316 7.78 20.95 1.24
CA ALA A 316 7.19 21.55 0.05
C ALA A 316 6.67 22.97 0.29
N GLY A 317 6.19 23.26 1.51
CA GLY A 317 5.79 24.62 1.90
C GLY A 317 6.93 25.65 1.78
N TYR A 318 8.17 25.19 1.88
CA TYR A 318 9.39 26.00 1.69
C TYR A 318 10.01 25.86 0.30
N ARG A 319 9.23 25.38 -0.70
CA ARG A 319 9.72 25.09 -2.07
C ARG A 319 10.89 24.09 -2.06
N GLY A 320 10.87 23.13 -1.15
CA GLY A 320 11.81 22.00 -1.17
C GLY A 320 11.34 20.90 -2.11
N ARG A 321 12.28 20.32 -2.86
CA ARG A 321 12.09 19.04 -3.53
C ARG A 321 12.13 17.94 -2.47
N VAL A 322 11.12 17.07 -2.49
CA VAL A 322 11.00 15.93 -1.58
C VAL A 322 11.47 14.67 -2.29
N GLU A 323 12.51 14.05 -1.75
CA GLU A 323 12.87 12.66 -2.07
C GLU A 323 12.54 11.77 -0.88
N VAL A 324 11.75 10.71 -1.08
CA VAL A 324 11.52 9.70 -0.05
C VAL A 324 12.36 8.46 -0.37
N VAL A 325 13.13 8.00 0.60
CA VAL A 325 13.91 6.75 0.49
C VAL A 325 13.32 5.75 1.49
N ALA A 326 12.54 4.81 0.96
CA ALA A 326 11.94 3.71 1.68
C ALA A 326 12.91 2.52 1.72
N LEU A 327 13.38 2.19 2.91
CA LEU A 327 14.36 1.13 3.14
C LEU A 327 13.67 -0.05 3.82
N GLU A 328 13.88 -1.24 3.27
CA GLU A 328 13.44 -2.48 3.87
C GLU A 328 14.52 -3.56 3.87
N ALA A 329 14.27 -4.59 4.67
CA ALA A 329 15.04 -5.82 4.72
C ALA A 329 14.09 -6.97 5.14
N PRO A 330 14.44 -8.23 4.87
CA PRO A 330 13.72 -9.40 5.36
C PRO A 330 13.47 -9.34 6.88
N PRO A 331 12.35 -9.87 7.39
CA PRO A 331 12.02 -9.80 8.81
C PRO A 331 13.13 -10.33 9.73
N ARG A 332 13.77 -11.44 9.34
CA ARG A 332 14.90 -12.01 10.09
C ARG A 332 16.06 -11.03 10.18
N VAL A 333 16.45 -10.44 9.05
CA VAL A 333 17.55 -9.46 8.99
C VAL A 333 17.22 -8.23 9.85
N VAL A 334 15.99 -7.72 9.80
CA VAL A 334 15.56 -6.58 10.62
C VAL A 334 15.68 -6.91 12.11
N ARG A 335 15.19 -8.08 12.54
CA ARG A 335 15.25 -8.51 13.94
C ARG A 335 16.69 -8.76 14.40
N ASP A 336 17.50 -9.43 13.59
CA ASP A 336 18.90 -9.74 13.90
C ASP A 336 19.72 -8.45 14.04
N ARG A 337 19.58 -7.51 13.09
CA ARG A 337 20.23 -6.20 13.16
C ARG A 337 19.77 -5.41 14.37
N ASN A 338 18.48 -5.44 14.70
CA ASN A 338 17.95 -4.71 15.85
C ASN A 338 18.49 -5.24 17.19
N ARG A 339 18.62 -6.57 17.34
CA ARG A 339 19.23 -7.18 18.54
C ARG A 339 20.70 -6.81 18.73
N GLY A 340 21.43 -6.56 17.65
CA GLY A 340 22.83 -6.13 17.69
C GLY A 340 23.07 -4.64 17.98
N ARG A 341 22.03 -3.82 18.19
CA ARG A 341 22.17 -2.38 18.44
C ARG A 341 22.59 -2.10 19.89
N SER A 342 23.29 -1.00 20.11
CA SER A 342 23.62 -0.50 21.47
C SER A 342 22.37 -0.20 22.31
N SER A 343 21.28 0.19 21.66
CA SER A 343 19.95 0.36 22.27
C SER A 343 18.91 -0.32 21.36
N PRO A 344 18.63 -1.62 21.58
CA PRO A 344 17.62 -2.35 20.83
C PRO A 344 16.21 -1.80 21.07
N VAL A 345 15.39 -1.78 20.01
CA VAL A 345 13.96 -1.49 20.15
C VAL A 345 13.24 -2.79 20.51
N PRO A 346 12.33 -2.82 21.51
CA PRO A 346 11.60 -4.05 21.85
C PRO A 346 10.82 -4.63 20.67
N ASP A 347 10.76 -5.95 20.55
CA ASP A 347 10.09 -6.65 19.45
C ASP A 347 8.61 -6.25 19.32
N GLU A 348 7.90 -6.09 20.45
CA GLU A 348 6.50 -5.62 20.46
C GLU A 348 6.33 -4.23 19.81
N VAL A 349 7.32 -3.35 19.96
CA VAL A 349 7.30 -2.03 19.33
C VAL A 349 7.48 -2.17 17.82
N ILE A 350 8.36 -3.07 17.37
CA ILE A 350 8.55 -3.35 15.94
C ILE A 350 7.27 -3.94 15.35
N ASP A 351 6.66 -4.93 16.01
CA ASP A 351 5.43 -5.55 15.55
C ASP A 351 4.28 -4.54 15.45
N ARG A 352 4.19 -3.59 16.40
CA ARG A 352 3.24 -2.47 16.32
C ARG A 352 3.55 -1.50 15.17
N LEU A 353 4.82 -1.29 14.82
CA LEU A 353 5.19 -0.49 13.64
C LEU A 353 4.83 -1.20 12.34
N VAL A 354 5.08 -2.51 12.25
CA VAL A 354 4.71 -3.35 11.10
C VAL A 354 3.20 -3.33 10.89
N GLY A 355 2.40 -3.45 11.96
CA GLY A 355 0.93 -3.43 11.87
C GLY A 355 0.31 -2.13 11.34
N ARG A 356 1.10 -1.05 11.23
CA ARG A 356 0.69 0.25 10.66
C ARG A 356 1.58 0.70 9.51
N TRP A 357 2.36 -0.21 8.95
CA TRP A 357 3.35 0.11 7.94
C TRP A 357 2.69 0.32 6.57
N GLU A 358 2.65 1.58 6.16
CA GLU A 358 2.28 2.01 4.82
C GLU A 358 3.57 2.29 4.04
N THR A 359 3.81 1.55 2.97
CA THR A 359 4.93 1.84 2.06
C THR A 359 4.70 3.19 1.36
N PRO A 360 5.72 4.06 1.22
CA PRO A 360 5.55 5.31 0.50
C PRO A 360 5.20 5.07 -0.97
N ASP A 361 4.25 5.81 -1.51
CA ASP A 361 3.89 5.75 -2.94
C ASP A 361 4.30 7.01 -3.72
N PRO A 362 4.35 6.96 -5.08
CA PRO A 362 4.80 8.08 -5.91
C PRO A 362 3.97 9.38 -5.78
N THR A 363 2.81 9.35 -5.12
CA THR A 363 1.99 10.55 -4.86
C THR A 363 2.53 11.37 -3.69
N GLU A 364 3.37 10.79 -2.83
CA GLU A 364 3.82 11.40 -1.57
C GLU A 364 5.07 12.29 -1.72
N ALA A 365 5.74 12.25 -2.87
CA ALA A 365 7.01 12.94 -3.09
C ALA A 365 7.29 13.23 -4.58
N HIS A 366 8.22 14.14 -4.86
CA HIS A 366 8.77 14.31 -6.20
C HIS A 366 9.48 13.03 -6.65
N ARG A 367 10.14 12.32 -5.75
CA ARG A 367 10.74 11.02 -6.06
C ARG A 367 10.62 10.06 -4.87
N VAL A 368 10.32 8.81 -5.15
CA VAL A 368 10.29 7.73 -4.17
C VAL A 368 11.26 6.64 -4.62
N HIS A 369 12.14 6.22 -3.71
CA HIS A 369 13.04 5.09 -3.90
C HIS A 369 12.64 3.98 -2.95
N TRP A 370 12.42 2.78 -3.48
CA TRP A 370 12.26 1.57 -2.68
C TRP A 370 13.54 0.74 -2.76
N LEU A 371 14.24 0.61 -1.63
CA LEU A 371 15.55 -0.01 -1.55
C LEU A 371 15.52 -1.18 -0.56
N THR A 372 16.06 -2.32 -1.00
CA THR A 372 16.36 -3.45 -0.12
C THR A 372 17.79 -3.30 0.40
N THR A 373 18.00 -3.56 1.69
CA THR A 373 19.29 -3.39 2.37
C THR A 373 19.94 -4.70 2.79
N ALA A 374 19.45 -5.83 2.28
CA ALA A 374 19.92 -7.18 2.59
C ALA A 374 20.43 -7.85 1.32
#